data_AF-A0A7J4S6S9-F1
#
_entry.id   AF-A0A7J4S6S9-F1
#
_cell.length_a   1.000
_cell.length_b   1.000
_cell.length_c   1.000
_cell.angle_alpha   90.00
_cell.angle_beta   90.00
_cell.angle_gamma   90.00
#
_symmetry.space_group_name_H-M   'P 1'
#
loop_
_entity.id
_entity.type
_entity.pdbx_description
1 polymer ?
#
loop_
_entity_poly.entity_id
_entity_poly.type
_entity_poly.pdbx_seq_one_letter_code
_entity_poly.pdbx_strand_id
1 'polypeptide(L)' 'MTEAMPDPFAQMPTVAEDGYVLQVQSLKKYFDLKRGFLASLRGEEIFVHAVDGIDFNLKPGEILGLVGESGCG' A
#
# COMPACT_ATOMS: atom_id res chain seq x y z
N MET A 1 -40.63 15.54 -6.91
CA MET A 1 -39.26 16.07 -6.76
C MET A 1 -38.34 14.87 -6.59
N THR A 2 -37.72 14.45 -7.67
CA THR A 2 -36.70 13.40 -7.65
C THR A 2 -35.44 14.07 -7.11
N GLU A 3 -35.05 13.80 -5.87
CA GLU A 3 -33.74 14.25 -5.39
C GLU A 3 -32.67 13.58 -6.25
N ALA A 4 -31.81 14.40 -6.84
CA ALA A 4 -30.66 13.91 -7.60
C ALA A 4 -29.78 13.12 -6.64
N MET A 5 -29.47 11.87 -7.01
CA MET A 5 -28.53 11.05 -6.26
C MET A 5 -27.17 11.79 -6.25
N PRO A 6 -26.55 12.00 -5.08
CA PRO A 6 -25.27 12.70 -5.02
C PRO A 6 -24.26 11.96 -5.88
N ASP A 7 -23.46 12.72 -6.64
CA ASP A 7 -22.40 12.17 -7.48
C ASP A 7 -21.44 11.37 -6.57
N PRO A 8 -21.33 10.03 -6.74
CA PRO A 8 -20.45 9.21 -5.92
C PRO A 8 -18.96 9.58 -6.07
N PHE A 9 -18.63 10.41 -7.07
CA PHE A 9 -17.27 10.89 -7.35
C PHE A 9 -17.02 12.34 -6.87
N ALA A 10 -18.00 13.00 -6.25
CA ALA A 10 -17.81 14.37 -5.72
C ALA A 10 -16.77 14.45 -4.58
N GLN A 11 -16.38 13.31 -4.02
CA GLN A 11 -15.36 13.18 -2.98
C GLN A 11 -14.12 12.42 -3.47
N MET A 12 -13.81 12.46 -4.77
CA MET A 12 -12.50 11.97 -5.20
C MET A 12 -11.40 12.80 -4.54
N PRO A 13 -10.30 12.18 -4.10
CA PRO A 13 -9.15 12.92 -3.61
C PRO A 13 -8.74 13.92 -4.69
N THR A 14 -8.60 15.19 -4.32
CA THR A 14 -8.06 16.23 -5.20
C THR A 14 -6.72 15.72 -5.71
N VAL A 15 -6.61 15.56 -7.03
CA VAL A 15 -5.38 15.17 -7.71
C VAL A 15 -4.26 16.06 -7.16
N ALA A 16 -3.17 15.46 -6.68
CA ALA A 16 -2.03 16.22 -6.16
C ALA A 16 -1.54 17.21 -7.23
N GLU A 17 -0.86 18.31 -6.87
CA GLU A 17 -0.48 19.36 -7.84
C GLU A 17 0.30 18.82 -9.05
N ASP A 18 0.99 17.72 -8.85
CA ASP A 18 1.77 16.91 -9.79
C ASP A 18 0.93 15.97 -10.68
N GLY A 19 -0.40 16.01 -10.57
CA GLY A 19 -1.32 15.33 -11.50
C GLY A 19 -1.57 13.86 -11.20
N TYR A 20 -1.13 13.36 -10.03
CA TYR A 20 -1.28 11.97 -9.62
C TYR A 20 -2.52 11.76 -8.74
N VAL A 21 -3.22 10.63 -8.95
CA VAL A 21 -4.30 10.14 -8.07
C VAL A 21 -3.76 9.27 -6.94
N LEU A 22 -2.57 8.69 -7.11
CA LEU A 22 -1.85 7.95 -6.08
C LEU A 22 -0.36 8.22 -6.23
N GLN A 23 0.29 8.55 -5.11
CA GLN A 23 1.73 8.69 -5.02
C GLN A 23 2.19 7.85 -3.83
N VAL A 24 3.08 6.91 -4.09
CA VAL A 24 3.67 6.00 -3.10
C VAL A 24 5.16 6.26 -3.06
N GLN A 25 5.67 6.54 -1.86
CA GLN A 25 7.08 6.82 -1.63
C GLN A 25 7.60 5.92 -0.51
N SER A 26 8.72 5.24 -0.76
CA SER A 26 9.46 4.41 0.18
C SER A 26 8.59 3.45 0.98
N LEU A 27 7.59 2.84 0.32
CA LEU A 27 6.66 1.94 0.99
C LEU A 27 7.42 0.72 1.49
N LYS A 28 7.24 0.44 2.78
CA LYS A 28 7.84 -0.71 3.48
C LYS A 28 6.77 -1.47 4.22
N LYS A 29 6.79 -2.79 4.07
CA LYS A 29 5.95 -3.69 4.85
C LYS A 29 6.78 -4.87 5.33
N TYR A 30 7.05 -4.86 6.63
CA TYR A 30 7.76 -5.94 7.30
C TYR A 30 6.80 -6.70 8.20
N PHE A 31 6.96 -8.02 8.27
CA PHE A 31 6.16 -8.91 9.10
C PHE A 31 7.05 -9.60 10.14
N ASP A 32 6.61 -9.54 11.40
CA ASP A 32 7.35 -10.14 12.52
C ASP A 32 7.23 -11.67 12.49
N LEU A 33 8.37 -12.36 12.43
CA LEU A 33 8.39 -13.81 12.63
C LEU A 33 8.50 -14.11 14.13
N LYS A 34 7.35 -14.31 14.77
CA LYS A 34 7.31 -14.78 16.16
C LYS A 34 7.81 -16.22 16.26
N ARG A 35 9.11 -16.43 16.44
CA ARG A 35 9.63 -17.67 17.04
C ARG A 35 9.22 -17.68 18.51
N GLY A 36 8.85 -18.85 19.05
CA GLY A 36 8.24 -19.00 20.38
C GLY A 36 8.98 -18.30 21.53
N PHE A 37 8.34 -18.23 22.70
CA PHE A 37 8.74 -17.40 23.87
C PHE A 37 10.25 -17.37 24.20
N LEU A 38 10.97 -18.48 24.00
CA LEU A 38 12.42 -18.61 24.18
C LEU A 38 13.29 -17.79 23.20
N ALA A 39 12.85 -17.57 21.97
CA ALA A 39 13.57 -16.76 20.98
C ALA A 39 13.39 -15.26 21.24
N SER A 40 12.18 -14.85 21.66
CA SER A 40 11.88 -13.47 22.06
C SER A 40 12.76 -12.98 23.22
N LEU A 41 13.08 -13.86 24.18
CA LEU A 41 13.99 -13.55 25.31
C LEU A 41 15.45 -13.31 24.89
N ARG A 42 15.87 -13.75 23.70
CA ARG A 42 17.23 -13.52 23.18
C ARG A 42 17.37 -12.23 22.37
N GLY A 43 16.28 -11.48 22.17
CA GLY A 43 16.29 -10.19 21.46
C GLY A 43 16.52 -10.29 19.95
N GLU A 44 16.39 -11.48 19.35
CA GLU A 44 16.42 -11.63 17.89
C GLU A 44 15.05 -11.29 17.30
N GLU A 45 14.86 -10.04 16.90
CA GLU A 45 13.74 -9.65 16.05
C GLU A 45 14.05 -10.05 14.60
N ILE A 46 13.36 -11.09 14.13
CA ILE A 46 13.48 -11.54 12.75
C ILE A 46 12.25 -11.02 12.00
N PHE A 47 12.49 -10.21 10.97
CA PHE A 47 11.45 -9.69 10.09
C PHE A 47 11.50 -10.35 8.72
N VAL A 48 10.33 -10.59 8.13
CA VAL A 48 10.19 -10.86 6.69
C VAL A 48 9.89 -9.53 6.01
N HIS A 49 10.76 -9.12 5.10
CA HIS A 49 10.56 -7.92 4.29
C HIS A 49 9.67 -8.29 3.11
N ALA A 50 8.36 -8.03 3.22
CA ALA A 50 7.42 -8.27 2.12
C ALA A 50 7.50 -7.17 1.06
N VAL A 51 7.59 -5.92 1.50
CA VAL A 51 7.83 -4.78 0.60
C VAL A 51 8.95 -3.95 1.22
N ASP A 52 9.95 -3.57 0.42
CA ASP A 52 11.09 -2.80 0.92
C ASP A 52 11.46 -1.62 0.00
N GLY A 53 10.90 -0.46 0.30
CA GLY A 53 11.29 0.80 -0.33
C GLY A 53 10.82 0.92 -1.78
N ILE A 54 9.54 0.65 -2.04
CA ILE A 54 8.97 0.83 -3.38
C ILE A 54 8.39 2.24 -3.57
N ASP A 55 8.64 2.81 -4.74
CA ASP A 55 8.16 4.11 -5.18
C ASP A 55 7.36 3.94 -6.48
N PHE A 56 6.14 4.48 -6.53
CA PHE A 56 5.37 4.55 -7.78
C PHE A 56 4.27 5.60 -7.71
N ASN A 57 3.87 6.09 -8.87
CA ASN A 57 2.79 7.05 -9.02
C ASN A 57 1.76 6.54 -10.02
N LEU A 58 0.49 6.92 -9.83
CA LEU A 58 -0.61 6.60 -10.74
C LEU A 58 -1.32 7.89 -11.14
N LYS A 59 -1.49 8.13 -12.44
CA LYS A 59 -2.29 9.24 -12.98
C LYS A 59 -3.76 8.85 -13.16
N PRO A 60 -4.67 9.82 -13.27
CA PRO A 60 -6.06 9.54 -13.62
C PRO A 60 -6.16 8.71 -14.90
N GLY A 61 -6.93 7.61 -14.86
CA GLY A 61 -7.17 6.74 -16.02
C GLY A 61 -6.10 5.69 -16.29
N GLU A 62 -5.00 5.65 -15.53
CA GLU A 62 -4.00 4.58 -15.61
C GLU A 62 -4.45 3.34 -14.83
N ILE A 63 -4.06 2.16 -15.33
CA ILE A 63 -4.29 0.88 -14.67
C ILE A 63 -2.94 0.32 -14.24
N LEU A 64 -2.78 0.08 -12.93
CA LEU A 64 -1.62 -0.62 -12.36
C LEU A 64 -1.95 -2.10 -12.17
N GLY A 65 -1.20 -2.98 -12.83
CA GLY A 65 -1.22 -4.41 -12.58
C GLY A 65 -0.09 -4.82 -11.66
N LEU A 66 -0.42 -5.46 -10.53
CA LEU A 66 0.56 -6.10 -9.66
C LEU A 66 0.56 -7.61 -9.92
N VAL A 67 1.73 -8.18 -10.20
CA VAL A 67 1.91 -9.60 -10.45
C VAL A 67 3.03 -10.15 -9.59
N GLY A 68 2.87 -11.38 -9.10
CA GLY A 68 3.85 -12.02 -8.25
C GLY A 68 3.54 -13.49 -8.02
N GLU A 69 4.57 -14.26 -7.66
CA GLU A 69 4.42 -15.63 -7.17
C GLU A 69 3.77 -15.63 -5.78
N SER A 70 3.21 -16.77 -5.37
CA SER A 70 2.69 -16.94 -4.02
C SER A 70 3.74 -16.57 -2.96
N GLY A 71 3.42 -15.58 -2.12
CA GLY A 71 4.30 -15.17 -1.01
C GLY A 71 5.42 -14.20 -1.38
N CYS A 72 5.40 -13.57 -2.57
CA CYS A 72 6.41 -12.56 -2.94
C CYS A 72 6.40 -11.29 -2.08
N GLY A 73 5.30 -11.07 -1.36
CA GLY A 73 5.04 -9.81 -0.66
C GLY A 73 3.97 -9.01 -1.37
#